data_AF-A0A259JUW4-F1
#
_entry.id   AF-A0A259JUW4-F1
#
_cell.length_a   1.000
_cell.length_b   1.000
_cell.length_c   1.000
_cell.angle_alpha   90.00
_cell.angle_beta   90.00
_cell.angle_gamma   90.00
#
_symmetry.space_group_name_H-M   'P 1'
#
loop_
_entity.id
_entity.type
_entity.pdbx_description
1 polymer ?
#
loop_
_entity_poly.entity_id
_entity_poly.type
_entity_poly.pdbx_seq_one_letter_code
_entity_poly.pdbx_strand_id
1 'polypeptide(L)'
;MVAALVIYAFYAAFLRMRPPLGSASFLTVLMILGALLLVPFTVWEAQHGEISLTLDPLSIGVILYVSVFPALIAYLCFNRGVELIGANRAAPFFHLMPEFGSVLAILLLGETFAWYHGLGYAMVLAGIVTATRSGAKAATPLE
;
A
#
# COMPACT_ATOMS: atom_id res chain seq x y z
N MET A 1 11.75 -7.74 -9.72
CA MET A 1 12.14 -6.62 -8.84
C MET A 1 12.60 -5.38 -9.62
N VAL A 2 13.62 -5.45 -10.49
CA VAL A 2 14.08 -4.26 -11.25
C VAL A 2 12.97 -3.63 -12.10
N ALA A 3 12.22 -4.44 -12.88
CA ALA A 3 11.10 -3.92 -13.67
C ALA A 3 10.03 -3.20 -12.83
N ALA A 4 9.70 -3.74 -11.65
CA ALA A 4 8.75 -3.12 -10.73
C ALA A 4 9.28 -1.77 -10.19
N LEU A 5 10.57 -1.68 -9.86
CA LEU A 5 11.20 -0.43 -9.43
C LEU A 5 11.20 0.62 -10.55
N VAL A 6 11.43 0.21 -11.79
CA VAL A 6 11.37 1.11 -12.96
C VAL A 6 9.94 1.63 -13.16
N ILE A 7 8.94 0.75 -13.13
CA ILE A 7 7.52 1.14 -13.22
C ILE A 7 7.14 2.12 -12.10
N TYR A 8 7.57 1.82 -10.87
CA TYR A 8 7.32 2.68 -9.72
C TYR A 8 8.00 4.06 -9.86
N ALA A 9 9.23 4.10 -10.36
CA ALA A 9 9.94 5.35 -10.61
C ALA A 9 9.21 6.21 -11.65
N PHE A 10 8.72 5.61 -12.75
CA PHE A 10 7.89 6.31 -13.72
C PHE A 10 6.59 6.81 -13.09
N TYR A 11 5.87 5.97 -12.34
CA TYR A 11 4.66 6.37 -11.62
C TYR A 11 4.92 7.60 -10.73
N ALA A 12 5.96 7.56 -9.90
CA ALA A 12 6.31 8.66 -9.00
C ALA A 12 6.70 9.95 -9.76
N ALA A 13 7.39 9.83 -10.89
CA ALA A 13 7.75 10.96 -11.75
C ALA A 13 6.50 11.61 -12.37
N PHE A 14 5.60 10.82 -12.94
CA PHE A 14 4.37 11.30 -13.58
C PHE A 14 3.29 11.75 -12.57
N LEU A 15 3.34 11.28 -11.32
CA LEU A 15 2.39 11.69 -10.28
C LEU A 15 2.40 13.20 -10.03
N ARG A 16 3.54 13.87 -10.28
CA ARG A 16 3.67 15.34 -10.21
C ARG A 16 2.87 16.06 -11.29
N MET A 17 2.56 15.37 -12.39
CA MET A 17 1.78 15.86 -13.53
C MET A 17 0.32 15.42 -13.46
N ARG A 18 -0.16 14.95 -12.30
CA ARG A 18 -1.55 14.50 -12.17
C ARG A 18 -2.54 15.63 -12.51
N PRO A 19 -3.64 15.33 -13.22
CA PRO A 19 -4.69 16.31 -13.47
C PRO A 19 -5.30 16.83 -12.16
N PRO A 20 -5.97 18.00 -12.16
CA PRO A 20 -6.59 18.60 -10.98
C PRO A 20 -7.88 17.87 -10.58
N LEU A 21 -7.76 16.58 -10.30
CA LEU A 21 -8.83 15.73 -9.76
C LEU A 21 -8.72 15.69 -8.24
N GLY A 22 -9.86 15.58 -7.55
CA GLY A 22 -9.87 15.26 -6.13
C GLY A 22 -9.13 13.93 -5.86
N SER A 23 -8.42 13.83 -4.75
CA SER A 23 -7.58 12.66 -4.42
C SER A 23 -8.36 11.34 -4.47
N ALA A 24 -9.63 11.34 -4.05
CA ALA A 24 -10.51 10.18 -4.12
C ALA A 24 -10.85 9.81 -5.58
N SER A 25 -11.23 10.77 -6.41
CA SER A 25 -11.54 10.53 -7.82
C SER A 25 -10.32 10.03 -8.61
N PHE A 26 -9.14 10.61 -8.34
CA PHE A 26 -7.90 10.16 -8.95
C PHE A 26 -7.57 8.69 -8.57
N LEU A 27 -7.72 8.34 -7.30
CA LEU A 27 -7.53 6.97 -6.82
C LEU A 27 -8.53 6.00 -7.47
N THR A 28 -9.81 6.37 -7.55
CA THR A 28 -10.84 5.53 -8.17
C THR A 28 -10.52 5.24 -9.63
N VAL A 29 -10.10 6.26 -10.40
CA VAL A 29 -9.69 6.07 -11.80
C VAL A 29 -8.48 5.14 -11.90
N LEU A 30 -7.47 5.32 -11.05
CA LEU A 30 -6.30 4.43 -11.02
C LEU A 30 -6.68 2.98 -10.70
N MET A 31 -7.58 2.75 -9.74
CA MET A 31 -8.04 1.42 -9.36
C MET A 31 -8.83 0.75 -10.50
N ILE A 32 -9.71 1.48 -11.17
CA ILE A 32 -10.47 0.97 -12.33
C ILE A 32 -9.53 0.64 -13.49
N LEU A 33 -8.63 1.56 -13.85
CA LEU A 33 -7.69 1.33 -14.95
C LEU A 33 -6.73 0.19 -14.64
N GLY A 34 -6.24 0.10 -13.41
CA GLY A 34 -5.40 -1.01 -12.95
C GLY A 34 -6.12 -2.35 -13.04
N ALA A 35 -7.37 -2.42 -12.59
CA ALA A 35 -8.19 -3.62 -12.69
C ALA A 35 -8.42 -4.02 -14.16
N LEU A 36 -8.81 -3.06 -15.02
CA LEU A 36 -9.01 -3.30 -16.46
C LEU A 36 -7.73 -3.77 -17.16
N LEU A 37 -6.57 -3.22 -16.79
CA LEU A 37 -5.29 -3.60 -17.35
C LEU A 37 -4.89 -5.03 -16.98
N LEU A 38 -5.35 -5.53 -15.83
CA LEU A 38 -5.11 -6.92 -15.40
C LEU A 38 -6.03 -7.93 -16.11
N VAL A 39 -7.24 -7.54 -16.53
CA VAL A 39 -8.20 -8.43 -17.22
C VAL A 39 -7.60 -9.23 -18.40
N PRO A 40 -6.87 -8.64 -19.36
CA PRO A 40 -6.32 -9.43 -20.47
C PRO A 40 -5.31 -10.48 -20.00
N PHE A 41 -4.53 -10.20 -18.94
CA PHE A 41 -3.59 -11.15 -18.38
C PHE A 41 -4.31 -12.29 -17.64
N THR A 42 -5.36 -11.98 -16.87
CA THR A 42 -6.12 -13.02 -16.18
C THR A 42 -6.86 -13.93 -17.17
N VAL A 43 -7.37 -13.40 -18.27
CA VAL A 43 -7.97 -14.19 -19.36
C VAL A 43 -6.90 -15.06 -20.04
N TRP A 44 -5.72 -14.51 -20.31
CA TRP A 44 -4.60 -15.27 -20.88
C TRP A 44 -4.22 -16.47 -20.00
N GLU A 45 -4.02 -16.24 -18.70
CA GLU A 45 -3.62 -17.29 -17.75
C GLU A 45 -4.72 -18.37 -17.60
N ALA A 46 -5.99 -17.96 -17.60
CA ALA A 46 -7.13 -18.89 -17.57
C ALA A 46 -7.19 -19.78 -18.83
N GLN A 47 -6.87 -19.24 -20.01
CA GLN A 47 -6.86 -19.99 -21.27
C GLN A 47 -5.73 -21.02 -21.35
N HIS A 48 -4.59 -20.76 -20.72
CA HIS A 48 -3.44 -21.67 -20.69
C HIS A 48 -3.54 -22.72 -19.57
N GLY A 49 -4.64 -22.72 -18.81
CA GLY A 49 -4.89 -23.68 -17.73
C GLY A 49 -4.02 -23.47 -16.49
N GLU A 50 -3.31 -22.33 -16.39
CA GLU A 50 -2.47 -22.01 -15.23
C GLU A 50 -3.31 -21.57 -14.02
N ILE A 51 -4.54 -21.12 -14.25
CA ILE A 51 -5.46 -20.66 -13.21
C ILE A 51 -6.84 -21.27 -13.43
N SER A 52 -7.34 -22.03 -12.45
CA SER A 52 -8.75 -22.40 -12.36
C SER A 52 -9.51 -21.28 -11.67
N LEU A 53 -10.25 -20.48 -12.42
CA LEU A 53 -11.08 -19.41 -11.88
C LEU A 53 -12.33 -20.01 -11.22
N THR A 54 -12.19 -20.53 -9.99
CA THR A 54 -13.32 -21.07 -9.24
C THR A 54 -14.07 -19.92 -8.58
N LEU A 55 -15.25 -19.59 -9.11
CA LEU A 55 -16.16 -18.61 -8.51
C LEU A 55 -16.96 -19.25 -7.37
N ASP A 56 -16.26 -19.80 -6.40
CA ASP A 56 -16.86 -20.30 -5.18
C ASP A 56 -17.13 -19.15 -4.17
N PRO A 57 -18.02 -19.33 -3.18
CA PRO A 57 -18.33 -18.29 -2.21
C PRO A 57 -17.13 -17.80 -1.39
N LEU A 58 -16.12 -18.65 -1.17
CA LEU A 58 -14.90 -18.28 -0.45
C LEU A 58 -14.06 -17.33 -1.29
N SER A 59 -13.83 -17.66 -2.55
CA SER A 59 -13.10 -16.84 -3.52
C SER A 59 -13.74 -15.46 -3.68
N ILE A 60 -15.08 -15.41 -3.78
CA ILE A 60 -15.82 -14.13 -3.79
C ILE A 60 -15.64 -13.38 -2.47
N GLY A 61 -15.71 -14.07 -1.33
CA GLY A 61 -15.48 -13.48 -0.01
C GLY A 61 -14.08 -12.87 0.14
N VAL A 62 -13.05 -13.56 -0.35
CA VAL A 62 -11.66 -13.08 -0.34
C VAL A 62 -11.50 -11.86 -1.25
N ILE A 63 -12.05 -11.88 -2.46
CA ILE A 63 -11.99 -10.75 -3.40
C ILE A 63 -12.66 -9.52 -2.76
N LEU A 64 -13.85 -9.69 -2.17
CA LEU A 64 -14.56 -8.60 -1.49
C LEU A 64 -13.76 -8.06 -0.31
N TYR A 65 -13.23 -8.96 0.54
CA TYR A 65 -12.41 -8.57 1.69
C TYR A 65 -11.21 -7.75 1.27
N VAL A 66 -10.41 -8.22 0.29
CA VAL A 66 -9.18 -7.54 -0.16
C VAL A 66 -9.50 -6.23 -0.88
N SER A 67 -10.58 -6.18 -1.66
CA SER A 67 -10.95 -4.97 -2.40
C SER A 67 -11.48 -3.86 -1.47
N VAL A 68 -12.20 -4.23 -0.41
CA VAL A 68 -12.82 -3.25 0.50
C VAL A 68 -11.86 -2.79 1.59
N PHE A 69 -11.21 -3.71 2.30
CA PHE A 69 -10.46 -3.36 3.51
C PHE A 69 -9.03 -2.86 3.20
N PRO A 70 -8.09 -3.71 2.74
CA PRO A 70 -6.71 -3.27 2.52
C PRO A 70 -6.53 -2.41 1.26
N ALA A 71 -7.49 -2.41 0.34
CA ALA A 71 -7.49 -1.47 -0.78
C ALA A 71 -8.31 -0.21 -0.45
N LEU A 72 -9.64 -0.23 -0.59
CA LEU A 72 -10.44 0.99 -0.53
C LEU A 72 -10.32 1.74 0.81
N ILE A 73 -10.62 1.08 1.93
CA ILE A 73 -10.64 1.72 3.26
C ILE A 73 -9.24 2.18 3.66
N ALA A 74 -8.23 1.31 3.51
CA ALA A 74 -6.86 1.66 3.88
C ALA A 74 -6.35 2.88 3.09
N TYR A 75 -6.60 2.96 1.78
CA TYR A 75 -6.21 4.12 0.98
C TYR A 75 -6.99 5.39 1.36
N LEU A 76 -8.28 5.30 1.71
CA LEU A 76 -9.05 6.45 2.20
C LEU A 76 -8.48 6.97 3.52
N CYS A 77 -8.19 6.07 4.47
CA CYS A 77 -7.55 6.41 5.74
C CYS A 77 -6.16 7.03 5.52
N PHE A 78 -5.37 6.47 4.60
CA PHE A 78 -4.05 6.99 4.27
C PHE A 78 -4.13 8.39 3.66
N ASN A 79 -5.01 8.60 2.67
CA ASN A 79 -5.23 9.91 2.06
C ASN A 79 -5.66 10.95 3.09
N ARG A 80 -6.58 10.57 4.00
CA ARG A 80 -7.00 11.45 5.09
C ARG A 80 -5.85 11.74 6.06
N GLY A 81 -5.03 10.74 6.38
CA GLY A 81 -3.82 10.91 7.19
C GLY A 81 -2.85 11.91 6.54
N VAL A 82 -2.55 11.74 5.25
CA VAL A 82 -1.70 12.66 4.48
C VAL A 82 -2.26 14.08 4.49
N GLU A 83 -3.58 14.26 4.38
CA GLU A 83 -4.23 15.57 4.45
C GLU A 83 -4.08 16.22 5.84
N LEU A 84 -4.16 15.42 6.92
CA LEU A 84 -4.08 15.90 8.29
C LEU A 84 -2.66 16.22 8.78
N ILE A 85 -1.66 15.41 8.41
CA ILE A 85 -0.28 15.53 8.94
C ILE A 85 0.78 15.87 7.87
N GLY A 86 0.39 15.94 6.60
CA GLY A 86 1.28 16.17 5.46
C GLY A 86 2.01 14.91 5.00
N ALA A 87 2.32 14.85 3.69
CA ALA A 87 2.94 13.68 3.04
C ALA A 87 4.29 13.29 3.66
N ASN A 88 5.11 14.26 4.07
CA ASN A 88 6.43 14.00 4.65
C ASN A 88 6.35 13.28 6.01
N ARG A 89 5.30 13.56 6.81
CA ARG A 89 5.11 12.89 8.11
C ARG A 89 4.37 11.56 7.96
N ALA A 90 3.53 11.41 6.94
CA ALA A 90 2.80 10.18 6.67
C ALA A 90 3.66 9.09 6.01
N ALA A 91 4.63 9.46 5.16
CA ALA A 91 5.42 8.51 4.38
C ALA A 91 6.15 7.43 5.22
N PRO A 92 6.78 7.74 6.37
CA PRO A 92 7.44 6.72 7.19
C PRO A 92 6.52 5.60 7.68
N PHE A 93 5.21 5.87 7.83
CA PHE A 93 4.24 4.88 8.30
C PHE A 93 4.03 3.73 7.31
N PHE A 94 4.38 3.88 6.03
CA PHE A 94 4.35 2.77 5.07
C PHE A 94 5.28 1.61 5.48
N HIS A 95 6.34 1.89 6.24
CA HIS A 95 7.23 0.85 6.73
C HIS A 95 6.59 -0.06 7.79
N LEU A 96 5.47 0.34 8.40
CA LEU A 96 4.72 -0.53 9.30
C LEU A 96 3.93 -1.61 8.56
N MET A 97 3.65 -1.43 7.27
CA MET A 97 2.86 -2.38 6.49
C MET A 97 3.44 -3.81 6.50
N PRO A 98 4.74 -4.03 6.24
CA PRO A 98 5.35 -5.36 6.38
C PRO A 98 5.38 -5.88 7.83
N GLU A 99 5.40 -5.00 8.83
CA GLU A 99 5.41 -5.39 10.25
C GLU A 99 4.04 -5.90 10.69
N PHE A 100 2.98 -5.19 10.34
CA PHE A 100 1.63 -5.69 10.54
C PHE A 100 1.40 -6.99 9.76
N GLY A 101 1.95 -7.10 8.55
CA GLY A 101 1.90 -8.34 7.77
C GLY A 101 2.53 -9.53 8.50
N SER A 102 3.74 -9.37 9.03
CA SER A 102 4.43 -10.42 9.79
C SER A 102 3.77 -10.72 11.14
N VAL A 103 3.29 -9.72 11.87
CA VAL A 103 2.49 -9.93 13.09
C VAL A 103 1.22 -10.73 12.79
N LEU A 104 0.48 -10.38 11.73
CA LEU A 104 -0.71 -11.12 11.33
C LEU A 104 -0.37 -12.54 10.87
N ALA A 105 0.74 -12.76 10.18
CA ALA A 105 1.17 -14.10 9.78
C ALA A 105 1.49 -14.98 11.00
N ILE A 106 2.18 -14.44 12.00
CA ILE A 106 2.45 -15.15 13.26
C ILE A 106 1.14 -15.48 13.99
N LEU A 107 0.21 -14.54 14.08
CA LEU A 107 -1.03 -14.71 14.84
C LEU A 107 -2.08 -15.58 14.12
N LEU A 108 -2.23 -15.44 12.80
CA LEU A 108 -3.30 -16.09 12.03
C LEU A 108 -2.84 -17.35 11.30
N LEU A 109 -1.58 -17.38 10.83
CA LEU A 109 -1.02 -18.54 10.11
C LEU A 109 -0.16 -19.42 11.03
N GLY A 110 0.11 -18.98 12.27
CA GLY A 110 0.91 -19.74 13.23
C GLY A 110 2.41 -19.74 12.92
N GLU A 111 2.90 -18.73 12.19
CA GLU A 111 4.34 -18.59 11.94
C GLU A 111 5.11 -18.37 13.25
N THR A 112 6.35 -18.85 13.31
CA THR A 112 7.16 -18.76 14.53
C THR A 112 7.80 -17.39 14.67
N PHE A 113 7.64 -16.77 15.85
CA PHE A 113 8.35 -15.53 16.16
C PHE A 113 9.82 -15.84 16.46
N ALA A 114 10.70 -15.38 15.58
CA ALA A 114 12.13 -15.31 15.80
C ALA A 114 12.57 -13.94 16.34
N TRP A 115 13.71 -13.91 17.05
CA TRP A 115 14.26 -12.70 17.69
C TRP A 115 14.52 -11.55 16.71
N TYR A 116 14.88 -11.87 15.46
CA TYR A 116 15.17 -10.86 14.43
C TYR A 116 13.90 -10.11 13.98
N HIS A 117 12.70 -10.68 14.13
CA HIS A 117 11.46 -9.94 13.92
C HIS A 117 11.31 -8.82 14.95
N GLY A 118 11.54 -9.13 16.24
CA GLY A 118 11.52 -8.13 17.31
C GLY A 118 12.53 -7.01 17.10
N LEU A 119 13.75 -7.34 16.67
CA LEU A 119 14.76 -6.34 16.33
C LEU A 119 14.32 -5.47 15.13
N GLY A 120 13.78 -6.10 14.08
CA GLY A 120 13.23 -5.38 12.92
C GLY A 120 12.14 -4.40 13.34
N TYR A 121 11.16 -4.86 14.13
CA TYR A 121 10.08 -4.04 14.66
C TYR A 121 10.60 -2.83 15.45
N ALA A 122 11.59 -3.03 16.32
CA ALA A 122 12.20 -1.94 17.06
C ALA A 122 12.90 -0.92 16.15
N MET A 123 13.61 -1.39 15.11
CA MET A 123 14.34 -0.52 14.19
C MET A 123 13.41 0.36 13.34
N VAL A 124 12.33 -0.19 12.80
CA VAL A 124 11.37 0.59 12.01
C VAL A 124 10.64 1.61 12.89
N LEU A 125 10.17 1.20 14.07
CA LEU A 125 9.54 2.11 15.03
C LEU A 125 10.47 3.25 15.42
N ALA A 126 11.75 2.95 15.70
CA ALA A 126 12.76 3.97 15.97
C ALA A 126 12.92 4.94 14.78
N GLY A 127 12.99 4.43 13.55
CA GLY A 127 13.08 5.23 12.33
C GLY A 127 11.88 6.14 12.10
N ILE A 128 10.66 5.65 12.37
CA ILE A 128 9.44 6.45 12.28
C ILE A 128 9.44 7.57 13.31
N VAL A 129 9.82 7.28 14.57
CA VAL A 129 9.87 8.29 15.64
C VAL A 129 10.89 9.38 15.32
N THR A 130 12.08 9.04 14.81
CA THR A 130 13.07 10.06 14.41
C THR A 130 12.61 10.86 13.19
N ALA A 131 12.08 10.21 12.15
CA ALA A 131 11.61 10.90 10.95
C ALA A 131 10.45 11.87 11.23
N THR A 132 9.49 11.45 12.05
CA THR A 132 8.30 12.27 12.40
C THR A 132 8.63 13.43 13.34
N ARG A 133 9.70 13.34 14.13
CA ARG A 133 10.20 14.43 14.99
C ARG A 133 11.06 15.44 14.23
N SER A 134 11.85 15.00 13.25
CA SER A 134 12.75 15.90 12.50
C SER A 134 12.01 16.87 11.58
N GLY A 135 10.86 16.46 11.02
CA GLY A 135 10.00 17.33 10.20
C GLY A 135 9.39 18.53 10.96
N ALA A 136 9.33 18.50 12.30
CA ALA A 136 8.83 19.61 13.11
C ALA A 136 9.83 20.78 13.24
N LYS A 137 11.11 20.57 12.93
CA LYS A 137 12.16 21.60 13.06
C LYS A 137 12.33 22.49 11.82
N ALA A 138 11.73 22.14 10.68
CA ALA A 138 11.97 22.83 9.41
C ALA A 138 10.96 23.94 9.06
N ALA A 139 9.94 24.17 9.91
CA ALA A 139 9.00 25.29 9.74
C ALA A 139 9.55 26.53 10.46
N THR A 140 10.57 27.15 9.89
CA THR A 140 10.94 28.53 10.24
C THR A 140 9.82 29.45 9.72
N PRO A 141 9.21 30.31 10.55
CA PRO A 141 8.23 31.29 10.08
C PRO A 141 8.92 32.24 9.10
N LEU A 142 8.33 32.45 7.92
CA LEU A 142 8.72 33.53 7.02
C LEU A 142 8.21 34.84 7.65
N GLU A 143 9.14 35.71 8.05
CA GLU A 143 8.91 37.14 8.29
C GLU A 143 8.66 37.88 6.97
#